data_AF-A0A816CV07-F1
#
_entry.id   AF-A0A816CV07-F1
#
_cell.length_a   1.000
_cell.length_b   1.000
_cell.length_c   1.000
_cell.angle_alpha   90.00
_cell.angle_beta   90.00
_cell.angle_gamma   90.00
#
_symmetry.space_group_name_H-M   'P 1'
#
loop_
_entity.id
_entity.type
_entity.pdbx_description
1 polymer ?
#
loop_
_entity_poly.entity_id
_entity_poly.type
_entity_poly.pdbx_seq_one_letter_code
_entity_poly.pdbx_strand_id
1 'polypeptide(L)'
;MNIKELIRWFREYIYYYNLFIPEENDYDDDGENSTRKDPRIILKHQLYATRLYVPLLIMTVYIVTFIVVIIPPTQQISISNITPLLFNQLYRDHAETLSCSCSSINIPYKSFVTNTISFHPVCSSVFVSKEWIEALYSPYASAFLVMDFRKTAGSQVSKSFG
;
A
#
# COMPACT_ATOMS: atom_id res chain seq x y z
N MET A 1 -2.11 10.61 -35.22
CA MET A 1 -3.25 10.27 -36.10
C MET A 1 -4.49 10.98 -35.56
N ASN A 2 -5.15 11.81 -36.38
CA ASN A 2 -6.19 12.73 -35.91
C ASN A 2 -7.50 11.97 -35.64
N ILE A 3 -8.08 12.08 -34.44
CA ILE A 3 -9.27 11.31 -34.02
C ILE A 3 -10.46 11.52 -34.98
N LYS A 4 -10.59 12.72 -35.56
CA LYS A 4 -11.65 13.03 -36.52
C LYS A 4 -11.52 12.24 -37.83
N GLU A 5 -10.29 12.00 -38.27
CA GLU A 5 -10.01 11.20 -39.47
C GLU A 5 -10.31 9.73 -39.25
N LEU A 6 -10.00 9.23 -38.04
CA LEU A 6 -10.31 7.86 -37.67
C LEU A 6 -11.83 7.61 -37.61
N ILE A 7 -12.59 8.55 -37.04
CA ILE A 7 -14.07 8.46 -36.97
C ILE A 7 -14.70 8.51 -38.36
N ARG A 8 -14.19 9.38 -39.24
CA ARG A 8 -14.65 9.46 -40.63
C ARG A 8 -14.39 8.16 -41.39
N TRP A 9 -13.17 7.61 -41.27
CA TRP A 9 -12.80 6.35 -41.88
C TRP A 9 -13.66 5.19 -41.35
N PHE A 10 -13.91 5.12 -40.04
CA PHE A 10 -14.81 4.12 -39.47
C PHE A 10 -16.24 4.23 -40.01
N ARG A 11 -16.76 5.45 -40.17
CA ARG A 11 -18.11 5.69 -40.70
C ARG A 11 -18.23 5.27 -42.16
N GLU A 12 -17.23 5.60 -42.97
CA GLU A 12 -17.16 5.17 -44.38
C GLU A 12 -16.97 3.66 -44.50
N TYR A 13 -16.17 3.06 -43.62
CA TYR A 13 -16.00 1.62 -43.53
C TYR A 13 -17.33 0.92 -43.18
N ILE A 14 -18.05 1.39 -42.16
CA ILE A 14 -19.37 0.84 -41.78
C ILE A 14 -20.38 0.98 -42.93
N TYR A 15 -20.36 2.10 -43.66
CA TYR A 15 -21.22 2.33 -44.83
C TYR A 15 -20.85 1.41 -46.01
N TYR A 16 -19.56 1.25 -46.31
CA TYR A 16 -19.07 0.41 -47.41
C TYR A 16 -19.41 -1.08 -47.22
N TYR A 17 -19.37 -1.57 -45.97
CA TYR A 17 -19.74 -2.94 -45.65
C TYR A 17 -21.27 -3.17 -45.56
N ASN A 18 -22.09 -2.14 -45.85
CA ASN A 18 -23.55 -2.22 -45.90
C ASN A 18 -24.14 -2.87 -44.62
N LEU A 19 -23.56 -2.51 -43.47
CA LEU A 19 -23.90 -3.08 -42.16
C LEU A 19 -25.35 -2.79 -41.74
N PHE A 20 -25.94 -1.76 -42.34
CA PHE A 20 -27.34 -1.38 -42.26
C PHE A 20 -27.83 -1.11 -43.67
N ILE A 21 -28.07 -2.15 -44.45
CA ILE A 21 -29.10 -2.04 -45.49
C ILE A 21 -30.40 -1.82 -44.70
N PRO A 22 -31.13 -0.70 -44.89
CA PRO A 22 -32.48 -0.62 -44.36
C PRO A 22 -33.22 -1.82 -44.96
N GLU A 23 -33.81 -2.67 -44.11
CA GLU A 23 -34.87 -3.59 -44.52
C GLU A 23 -36.09 -2.76 -45.00
N GLU A 24 -35.91 -1.93 -46.01
CA GLU A 24 -37.02 -1.44 -46.80
C GLU A 24 -37.23 -2.46 -47.92
N ASN A 25 -38.29 -3.24 -47.70
CA ASN A 25 -39.10 -3.93 -48.71
C ASN A 25 -38.80 -5.42 -48.95
N ASP A 26 -39.02 -6.25 -47.93
CA ASP A 26 -39.37 -7.67 -48.15
C ASP A 26 -40.51 -8.14 -47.22
N TYR A 27 -41.43 -7.22 -46.88
CA TYR A 27 -42.75 -7.55 -46.33
C TYR A 27 -43.82 -7.22 -47.38
N ASP A 28 -43.83 -7.98 -48.47
CA ASP A 28 -45.08 -8.30 -49.13
C ASP A 28 -45.64 -9.54 -48.41
N ASP A 29 -46.41 -9.27 -47.35
CA ASP A 29 -47.24 -10.24 -46.66
C ASP A 29 -48.54 -10.39 -47.46
N ASP A 30 -48.54 -11.33 -48.40
CA ASP A 30 -49.76 -11.94 -48.91
C ASP A 30 -49.71 -13.46 -48.75
N GLY A 31 -50.15 -13.91 -47.57
CA GLY A 31 -50.99 -15.11 -47.47
C GLY A 31 -50.31 -16.40 -46.98
N GLU A 32 -50.64 -16.76 -45.74
CA GLU A 32 -51.04 -18.13 -45.37
C GLU A 32 -50.01 -19.27 -45.61
N ASN A 33 -48.99 -19.37 -44.74
CA ASN A 33 -48.77 -20.56 -43.91
C ASN A 33 -47.52 -20.38 -43.04
N SER A 34 -47.77 -20.23 -41.74
CA SER A 34 -46.78 -20.35 -40.70
C SER A 34 -46.08 -21.72 -40.77
N THR A 35 -44.76 -21.73 -40.50
CA THR A 35 -43.88 -22.90 -40.29
C THR A 35 -43.02 -23.39 -41.46
N ARG A 36 -42.53 -22.51 -42.34
CA ARG A 36 -41.28 -22.80 -43.07
C ARG A 36 -40.45 -21.55 -43.27
N LYS A 37 -39.64 -21.22 -42.26
CA LYS A 37 -38.62 -20.17 -42.33
C LYS A 37 -37.70 -20.49 -43.53
N ASP A 38 -37.81 -19.72 -44.61
CA ASP A 38 -37.12 -20.03 -45.87
C ASP A 38 -35.61 -20.15 -45.61
N PRO A 39 -34.97 -21.30 -45.95
CA PRO A 39 -33.54 -21.51 -45.71
C PRO A 39 -32.64 -20.43 -46.33
N ARG A 40 -33.12 -19.74 -47.37
CA ARG A 40 -32.35 -18.66 -48.02
C ARG A 40 -32.23 -17.41 -47.15
N ILE A 41 -33.27 -17.06 -46.41
CA ILE A 41 -33.28 -15.88 -45.52
C ILE A 41 -32.35 -16.12 -44.34
N ILE A 42 -32.40 -17.34 -43.77
CA ILE A 42 -31.51 -17.76 -42.68
C ILE A 42 -30.04 -17.74 -43.15
N LEU A 43 -29.77 -18.24 -44.36
CA LEU A 43 -28.41 -18.25 -44.93
C LEU A 43 -27.86 -16.84 -45.19
N LYS A 44 -28.68 -15.91 -45.69
CA LYS A 44 -28.29 -14.51 -45.87
C LYS A 44 -27.94 -13.86 -44.53
N HIS A 45 -28.79 -14.04 -43.52
CA HIS A 45 -28.55 -13.49 -42.18
C HIS A 45 -27.25 -14.04 -41.56
N GLN A 46 -26.96 -15.34 -41.75
CA GLN A 46 -25.71 -15.95 -41.31
C GLN A 46 -24.48 -15.36 -42.02
N LEU A 47 -24.56 -15.07 -43.32
CA LEU A 47 -23.46 -14.44 -44.06
C LEU A 47 -23.19 -13.00 -43.58
N TYR A 48 -24.23 -12.21 -43.32
CA TYR A 48 -24.09 -10.84 -42.79
C TYR A 48 -23.54 -10.83 -41.36
N ALA A 49 -24.07 -11.70 -40.50
CA ALA A 49 -23.56 -11.88 -39.15
C ALA A 49 -22.06 -12.21 -39.16
N THR A 50 -21.64 -13.15 -40.02
CA THR A 50 -20.22 -13.55 -40.11
C THR A 50 -19.34 -12.40 -40.58
N ARG A 51 -19.81 -11.60 -41.55
CA ARG A 51 -19.08 -10.42 -42.07
C ARG A 51 -18.95 -9.28 -41.05
N LEU A 52 -19.82 -9.21 -40.04
CA LEU A 52 -19.73 -8.26 -38.92
C LEU A 52 -18.87 -8.81 -37.78
N TYR A 53 -19.06 -10.08 -37.41
CA TYR A 53 -18.37 -10.67 -36.27
C TYR A 53 -16.87 -10.87 -36.52
N VAL A 54 -16.45 -11.21 -37.75
CA VAL A 54 -15.03 -11.39 -38.08
C VAL A 54 -14.20 -10.10 -37.90
N PRO A 55 -14.56 -8.93 -38.47
CA PRO A 55 -13.79 -7.71 -38.23
C PRO A 55 -13.89 -7.24 -36.79
N LEU A 56 -15.03 -7.44 -36.12
CA LEU A 56 -15.18 -7.12 -34.70
C LEU A 56 -14.24 -7.96 -33.83
N LEU A 57 -14.12 -9.26 -34.11
CA LEU A 57 -13.18 -10.16 -33.45
C LEU A 57 -11.72 -9.73 -33.70
N ILE A 58 -11.38 -9.37 -34.94
CA ILE A 58 -10.03 -8.88 -35.26
C ILE A 58 -9.74 -7.59 -34.48
N MET A 59 -10.70 -6.67 -34.39
CA MET A 59 -10.57 -5.43 -33.64
C MET A 59 -10.40 -5.68 -32.14
N THR A 60 -11.16 -6.59 -31.53
CA THR A 60 -11.02 -6.89 -30.10
C THR A 60 -9.68 -7.54 -29.79
N VAL A 61 -9.25 -8.51 -30.61
CA VAL A 61 -7.92 -9.12 -30.47
C VAL A 61 -6.82 -8.08 -30.63
N TYR A 62 -6.94 -7.18 -31.62
CA TYR A 62 -5.98 -6.09 -31.82
C TYR A 62 -5.89 -5.19 -30.58
N ILE A 63 -7.02 -4.76 -30.02
CA ILE A 63 -7.04 -3.92 -28.81
C ILE A 63 -6.37 -4.64 -27.64
N VAL A 64 -6.69 -5.92 -27.40
CA VAL A 64 -6.09 -6.69 -26.31
C VAL A 64 -4.58 -6.83 -26.49
N THR A 65 -4.12 -7.20 -27.68
CA THR A 65 -2.68 -7.33 -27.97
C THR A 65 -1.94 -6.00 -27.79
N PHE A 66 -2.55 -4.89 -28.23
CA PHE A 66 -1.98 -3.56 -28.07
C PHE A 66 -1.84 -3.18 -26.59
N ILE A 67 -2.85 -3.47 -25.77
CA ILE A 67 -2.80 -3.25 -24.32
C ILE A 67 -1.67 -4.07 -23.68
N VAL A 68 -1.55 -5.36 -24.02
CA VAL A 68 -0.51 -6.24 -23.48
C VAL A 68 0.90 -5.78 -23.85
N VAL A 69 1.09 -5.23 -25.06
CA VAL A 69 2.39 -4.71 -25.50
C VAL A 69 2.76 -3.40 -24.79
N ILE A 70 1.77 -2.54 -24.55
CA ILE A 70 2.03 -1.22 -23.95
C ILE A 70 2.24 -1.30 -22.45
N ILE A 71 1.51 -2.17 -21.75
CA ILE A 71 1.60 -2.27 -20.30
C ILE A 71 2.80 -3.17 -19.96
N PRO A 72 3.91 -2.63 -19.44
CA PRO A 72 5.02 -3.46 -19.02
C PRO A 72 4.59 -4.37 -17.86
N PRO A 73 5.09 -5.61 -17.80
CA PRO A 73 4.80 -6.49 -16.68
C PRO A 73 5.42 -5.94 -15.39
N THR A 74 4.62 -5.85 -14.32
CA THR A 74 5.12 -5.50 -12.99
C THR A 74 5.95 -6.66 -12.45
N GLN A 75 7.26 -6.45 -12.29
CA GLN A 75 8.14 -7.43 -11.67
C GLN A 75 8.21 -7.19 -10.15
N GLN A 76 7.94 -8.21 -9.36
CA GLN A 76 8.16 -8.18 -7.92
C GLN A 76 9.61 -8.57 -7.62
N ILE A 77 10.40 -7.65 -7.09
CA ILE A 77 11.79 -7.89 -6.71
C ILE A 77 11.83 -8.05 -5.18
N SER A 78 12.27 -9.23 -4.72
CA SER A 78 12.49 -9.48 -3.29
C SER A 78 13.96 -9.23 -2.95
N ILE A 79 14.20 -8.29 -2.03
CA ILE A 79 15.54 -7.95 -1.52
C ILE A 79 15.61 -8.38 -0.06
N SER A 80 16.40 -9.41 0.23
CA SER A 80 16.49 -10.01 1.57
C SER A 80 17.43 -9.27 2.53
N ASN A 81 18.44 -8.57 2.01
CA ASN A 81 19.41 -7.80 2.80
C ASN A 81 19.35 -6.32 2.42
N ILE A 82 18.44 -5.58 3.07
CA ILE A 82 18.28 -4.14 2.86
C ILE A 82 19.23 -3.35 3.79
N THR A 83 20.08 -2.53 3.19
CA THR A 83 20.87 -1.49 3.89
C THR A 83 19.97 -0.26 4.11
N PRO A 84 20.09 0.48 5.23
CA PRO A 84 19.26 1.68 5.48
C PRO A 84 19.35 2.76 4.39
N LEU A 85 20.50 2.90 3.74
CA LEU A 85 20.70 3.80 2.61
C LEU A 85 19.87 3.38 1.38
N LEU A 86 19.89 2.08 1.06
CA LEU A 86 19.13 1.51 -0.05
C LEU A 86 17.62 1.58 0.21
N PHE A 87 17.20 1.36 1.46
CA PHE A 87 15.80 1.53 1.86
C PHE A 87 15.31 2.95 1.60
N ASN A 88 16.08 3.96 2.00
CA ASN A 88 15.70 5.36 1.80
C ASN A 88 15.62 5.75 0.32
N GLN A 89 16.47 5.15 -0.54
CA GLN A 89 16.40 5.34 -1.98
C GLN A 89 15.12 4.70 -2.56
N LEU A 90 14.88 3.42 -2.27
CA LEU A 90 13.68 2.71 -2.73
C LEU A 90 12.39 3.33 -2.22
N TYR A 91 12.39 3.83 -0.99
CA TYR A 91 11.24 4.54 -0.42
C TYR A 91 10.97 5.86 -1.14
N ARG A 92 12.01 6.60 -1.57
CA ARG A 92 11.81 7.84 -2.35
C ARG A 92 11.24 7.55 -3.74
N ASP A 93 11.72 6.50 -4.40
CA ASP A 93 11.38 6.23 -5.80
C ASP A 93 10.11 5.38 -5.95
N HIS A 94 9.77 4.56 -4.96
CA HIS A 94 8.72 3.54 -5.06
C HIS A 94 7.82 3.43 -3.81
N ALA A 95 7.65 4.51 -3.03
CA ALA A 95 6.89 4.54 -1.76
C ALA A 95 5.56 3.76 -1.81
N GLU A 96 4.75 3.98 -2.86
CA GLU A 96 3.39 3.43 -2.98
C GLU A 96 3.35 1.93 -3.29
N THR A 97 4.43 1.37 -3.83
CA THR A 97 4.51 -0.04 -4.25
C THR A 97 5.44 -0.88 -3.38
N LEU A 98 6.15 -0.25 -2.45
CA LEU A 98 7.08 -0.90 -1.53
C LEU A 98 6.31 -1.66 -0.45
N SER A 99 6.50 -2.97 -0.36
CA SER A 99 5.94 -3.80 0.71
C SER A 99 7.05 -4.49 1.50
N CYS A 100 7.13 -4.20 2.80
CA CYS A 100 8.09 -4.83 3.70
C CYS A 100 7.42 -5.97 4.46
N SER A 101 7.75 -7.21 4.09
CA SER A 101 7.34 -8.37 4.87
C SER A 101 8.24 -8.52 6.10
N CYS A 102 7.65 -8.61 7.29
CA CYS A 102 8.38 -8.88 8.52
C CYS A 102 8.86 -10.34 8.56
N SER A 103 10.16 -10.57 8.71
CA SER A 103 10.74 -11.92 8.83
C SER A 103 10.30 -12.63 10.11
N SER A 104 10.04 -11.87 11.17
CA SER A 104 9.61 -12.34 12.48
C SER A 104 8.51 -11.45 13.03
N ILE A 105 7.46 -12.06 13.58
CA ILE A 105 6.31 -11.35 14.18
C ILE A 105 6.67 -10.69 15.51
N ASN A 106 7.70 -11.22 16.20
CA ASN A 106 8.15 -10.68 17.47
C ASN A 106 9.68 -10.53 17.46
N ILE A 107 10.14 -9.32 17.76
CA ILE A 107 11.55 -9.00 17.95
C ILE A 107 11.73 -8.75 19.45
N PRO A 108 12.49 -9.60 20.17
CA PRO A 108 12.66 -9.43 21.61
C PRO A 108 13.37 -8.11 21.92
N TYR A 109 12.91 -7.35 22.91
CA TYR A 109 13.43 -6.02 23.26
C TYR A 109 14.97 -5.98 23.41
N LYS A 110 15.54 -7.04 23.97
CA LYS A 110 16.99 -7.22 24.14
C LYS A 110 17.78 -7.19 22.82
N SER A 111 17.17 -7.44 21.66
CA SER A 111 17.88 -7.47 20.38
C SER A 111 18.11 -6.10 19.77
N PHE A 112 17.37 -5.07 20.18
CA PHE A 112 17.50 -3.71 19.66
C PHE A 112 17.76 -2.66 20.74
N VAL A 113 17.62 -3.01 22.03
CA VAL A 113 17.96 -2.15 23.15
C VAL A 113 19.04 -2.78 24.01
N THR A 114 20.17 -2.10 24.09
CA THR A 114 21.28 -2.44 24.99
C THR A 114 21.30 -1.45 26.15
N ASN A 115 20.77 -1.86 27.30
CA ASN A 115 20.84 -1.07 28.52
C ASN A 115 22.09 -1.44 29.31
N THR A 116 23.08 -0.56 29.33
CA THR A 116 24.21 -0.61 30.27
C THR A 116 23.85 0.24 31.49
N ILE A 117 23.45 -0.39 32.59
CA ILE A 117 23.17 0.32 33.84
C ILE A 117 24.52 0.55 34.54
N SER A 118 24.97 1.81 34.61
CA SER A 118 26.06 2.20 35.49
C SER A 118 25.50 2.75 36.79
N PHE A 119 25.74 2.04 37.89
CA PHE A 119 25.45 2.56 39.22
C PHE A 119 26.63 3.42 39.67
N HIS A 120 26.40 4.71 39.92
CA HIS A 120 27.38 5.52 40.62
C HIS A 120 27.47 5.04 42.08
N PRO A 121 28.67 4.78 42.61
CA PRO A 121 28.82 4.35 43.99
C PRO A 121 28.30 5.44 44.93
N VAL A 122 27.35 5.08 45.78
CA VAL A 122 26.83 5.96 46.86
C VAL A 122 27.99 6.49 47.72
N CYS A 123 29.07 5.71 47.83
CA CYS A 123 30.27 6.03 48.59
C CYS A 123 31.11 7.21 48.04
N SER A 124 30.84 7.71 46.82
CA SER A 124 31.42 8.96 46.30
C SER A 124 30.47 10.15 46.41
N SER A 125 29.31 9.96 47.03
CA SER A 125 28.34 11.04 47.24
C SER A 125 28.79 11.96 48.36
N VAL A 126 28.58 13.26 48.20
CA VAL A 126 28.75 14.24 49.29
C VAL A 126 27.90 13.86 50.51
N PHE A 127 26.80 13.14 50.32
CA PHE A 127 25.93 12.71 51.42
C PHE A 127 26.54 11.66 52.35
N VAL A 128 27.62 10.99 51.96
CA VAL A 128 28.38 10.08 52.84
C VAL A 128 29.68 10.70 53.35
N SER A 129 29.98 11.95 53.00
CA SER A 129 31.19 12.62 53.46
C SER A 129 31.12 12.88 54.96
N LYS A 130 32.28 12.87 55.63
CA LYS A 130 32.35 13.11 57.08
C LYS A 130 31.82 14.51 57.42
N GLU A 131 32.15 15.48 56.59
CA GLU A 131 31.72 16.87 56.73
C GLU A 131 30.20 17.00 56.66
N TRP A 132 29.56 16.24 55.76
CA TRP A 132 28.10 16.22 55.65
C TRP A 132 27.43 15.55 56.85
N ILE A 133 27.99 14.43 57.30
CA ILE A 133 27.50 13.71 58.48
C ILE A 133 27.63 14.61 59.73
N GLU A 134 28.76 15.29 59.92
CA GLU A 134 28.98 16.21 61.03
C GLU A 134 28.04 17.43 60.96
N ALA A 135 27.73 17.92 59.75
CA ALA A 135 26.76 19.00 59.57
C ALA A 135 25.34 18.63 60.03
N LEU A 136 24.97 17.34 60.03
CA LEU A 136 23.67 16.87 60.56
C LEU A 136 23.59 16.99 62.10
N TYR A 137 24.72 16.88 62.79
CA TYR A 137 24.81 16.96 64.25
C TYR A 137 25.19 18.35 64.77
N SER A 138 25.37 19.33 63.87
CA SER A 138 25.67 20.70 64.26
C SER A 138 24.49 21.31 65.03
N PRO A 139 24.73 21.97 66.19
CA PRO A 139 23.66 22.54 67.02
C PRO A 139 22.86 23.64 66.31
N TYR A 140 23.38 24.19 65.20
CA TYR A 140 22.72 25.21 64.38
C TYR A 140 22.08 24.65 63.11
N ALA A 141 22.18 23.35 62.85
CA ALA A 141 21.66 22.72 61.63
C ALA A 141 20.15 22.91 61.45
N SER A 142 19.44 23.24 62.52
CA SER A 142 17.98 23.37 62.54
C SER A 142 17.44 24.78 62.69
N ALA A 143 18.28 25.82 62.57
CA ALA A 143 17.80 27.19 62.63
C ALA A 143 16.90 27.58 61.44
N PHE A 144 16.93 26.79 60.35
CA PHE A 144 16.14 27.04 59.15
C PHE A 144 15.08 25.94 58.92
N LEU A 145 13.85 26.26 59.32
CA LEU A 145 12.56 25.67 58.93
C LEU A 145 12.28 24.18 59.26
N VAL A 146 11.04 23.94 59.69
CA VAL A 146 10.45 22.62 60.03
C VAL A 146 10.43 21.63 58.84
N MET A 147 10.73 22.11 57.63
CA MET A 147 10.84 21.28 56.41
C MET A 147 12.28 20.90 56.04
N ASP A 148 13.29 21.23 56.85
CA ASP A 148 14.65 20.77 56.58
C ASP A 148 14.73 19.24 56.69
N PHE A 149 15.07 18.59 55.58
CA PHE A 149 15.24 17.14 55.48
C PHE A 149 16.26 16.61 56.51
N ARG A 150 17.21 17.43 56.97
CA ARG A 150 18.20 17.04 57.99
C ARG A 150 17.56 16.75 59.35
N LYS A 151 16.46 17.44 59.70
CA LYS A 151 15.68 17.17 60.91
C LYS A 151 14.88 15.86 60.83
N THR A 152 14.36 15.52 59.65
CA THR A 152 13.54 14.31 59.45
C THR A 152 14.39 13.07 59.13
N ALA A 153 15.57 13.23 58.53
CA ALA A 153 16.48 12.14 58.16
C ALA A 153 16.89 11.28 59.38
N GLY A 154 17.19 11.90 60.52
CA GLY A 154 17.56 11.17 61.75
C GLY A 154 16.47 10.22 62.25
N SER A 155 15.18 10.55 62.01
CA SER A 155 14.06 9.69 62.38
C SER A 155 13.86 8.47 61.46
N GLN A 156 14.46 8.47 60.27
CA GLN A 156 14.35 7.38 59.30
C GLN A 156 15.43 6.31 59.48
N VAL A 157 16.53 6.63 60.18
CA VAL A 157 17.68 5.72 60.34
C VAL A 157 17.56 4.84 61.59
N SER A 158 16.72 5.18 62.58
CA SER A 158 16.65 4.46 63.87
C SER A 158 15.78 3.20 63.90
N LYS A 159 15.18 2.78 62.77
CA LYS A 159 14.20 1.67 62.74
C LYS A 159 14.67 0.36 62.12
N SER A 160 15.98 0.12 61.95
CA SER A 160 16.45 -1.13 61.34
C SER A 160 17.57 -1.88 62.06
N PHE A 161 17.75 -1.66 63.37
CA PHE A 161 18.54 -2.57 64.20
C PHE A 161 17.79 -2.86 65.50
N GLY A 162 16.95 -3.89 65.43
CA GLY A 162 16.30 -4.58 66.54
C GLY A 162 16.05 -6.00 66.10
#